data_AF-A0AAD8E8J3-F1
#
_entry.id   AF-A0AAD8E8J3-F1
#
_cell.length_a   1.000
_cell.length_b   1.000
_cell.length_c   1.000
_cell.angle_alpha   90.00
_cell.angle_beta   90.00
_cell.angle_gamma   90.00
#
_symmetry.space_group_name_H-M   'P 1'
#
loop_
_entity.id
_entity.type
_entity.pdbx_description
1 polymer ?
#
loop_
_entity_poly.entity_id
_entity_poly.type
_entity_poly.pdbx_seq_one_letter_code
_entity_poly.pdbx_strand_id
1 'polypeptide(L)'
;MMSVDLIATPQPHFIPGYTGYCPQYRYRIGNTYGTQSHKLFLDPTVSHAEKLILSDRTADDYQVYRPPQRDIDLVNARFRFGDTVYQHPFVPGYEGFIPRLNGLFGQRFTVSATEALGEFEKARMKEREALNQLNRQVDLQSGKYRPRDLEDRELTESQFRCPLLAVRPEAVGVLRTLPIPEPPMCPPRTSTSPFFLQNSDPEKYLKLGYGGHIPFGYSRFGQGHQQMTNSALCDFTSNYRRRQSTEWAPVSVSRPDPPMLIQPTEIYHKHVGLIPNYQGHVPGAQFRYGKTYGNDTRDAKRWLRGDFNT
;
A
#
# COMPACT_ATOMS: atom_id res chain seq x y z
N MET A 1 43.54 -16.21 32.49
CA MET A 1 42.77 -15.73 31.32
C MET A 1 41.71 -14.79 31.86
N MET A 2 41.96 -13.47 31.87
CA MET A 2 40.98 -12.50 32.38
C MET A 2 39.84 -12.40 31.37
N SER A 3 38.61 -12.61 31.83
CA SER A 3 37.41 -12.64 31.00
C SER A 3 37.17 -11.26 30.37
N VAL A 4 36.83 -11.26 29.08
CA VAL A 4 36.50 -10.07 28.28
C VAL A 4 35.23 -9.36 28.81
N ASP A 5 34.52 -9.99 29.75
CA ASP A 5 33.30 -9.49 30.38
C ASP A 5 33.52 -8.25 31.27
N LEU A 6 34.75 -7.98 31.76
CA LEU A 6 35.00 -6.82 32.62
C LEU A 6 35.06 -5.47 31.86
N ILE A 7 35.22 -5.49 30.53
CA ILE A 7 35.34 -4.29 29.68
C ILE A 7 34.02 -4.00 28.93
N ALA A 8 33.10 -4.97 28.90
CA ALA A 8 31.84 -4.84 28.18
C ALA A 8 30.81 -4.04 28.99
N THR A 9 30.10 -3.12 28.33
CA THR A 9 29.00 -2.39 28.95
C THR A 9 27.85 -3.36 29.26
N PRO A 10 27.26 -3.34 30.47
CA PRO A 10 26.15 -4.22 30.81
C PRO A 10 24.95 -3.97 29.88
N GLN A 11 24.23 -5.02 29.50
CA GLN A 11 22.95 -4.88 28.80
C GLN A 11 21.86 -4.43 29.79
N PRO A 12 20.85 -3.65 29.36
CA PRO A 12 20.58 -3.20 28.00
C PRO A 12 21.37 -1.95 27.61
N HIS A 13 21.86 -1.86 26.37
CA HIS A 13 22.47 -0.65 25.79
C HIS A 13 22.35 -0.67 24.27
N PHE A 14 22.48 0.48 23.61
CA PHE A 14 22.51 0.52 22.15
C PHE A 14 23.88 0.06 21.63
N ILE A 15 23.87 -0.73 20.56
CA ILE A 15 25.09 -1.19 19.90
C ILE A 15 25.83 0.01 19.26
N PRO A 16 27.17 0.05 19.32
CA PRO A 16 27.95 1.03 18.56
C PRO A 16 27.57 1.00 17.08
N GLY A 17 27.29 2.17 16.49
CA GLY A 17 26.84 2.28 15.10
C GLY A 17 25.31 2.33 14.93
N TYR A 18 24.53 2.20 16.01
CA TYR A 18 23.10 2.51 15.96
C TYR A 18 22.86 3.98 15.56
N THR A 19 22.16 4.19 14.46
CA THR A 19 21.86 5.52 13.88
C THR A 19 20.48 6.05 14.27
N GLY A 20 19.71 5.29 15.06
CA GLY A 20 18.38 5.70 15.51
C GLY A 20 18.41 6.72 16.66
N TYR A 21 17.22 7.12 17.09
CA TYR A 21 17.06 8.12 18.15
C TYR A 21 17.36 7.53 19.53
N CYS A 22 18.26 8.16 20.29
CA CYS A 22 18.53 7.85 21.70
C CYS A 22 18.09 9.05 22.57
N PRO A 23 17.01 8.92 23.36
CA PRO A 23 16.50 10.01 24.19
C PRO A 23 17.57 10.57 25.12
N GLN A 24 17.65 11.90 25.21
CA GLN A 24 18.60 12.65 26.04
C GLN A 24 20.12 12.42 25.80
N TYR A 25 20.52 11.57 24.84
CA TYR A 25 21.93 11.28 24.56
C TYR A 25 22.76 12.53 24.25
N ARG A 26 22.21 13.47 23.47
CA ARG A 26 22.89 14.73 23.10
C ARG A 26 23.21 15.62 24.30
N TYR A 27 22.50 15.47 25.42
CA TYR A 27 22.65 16.33 26.59
C TYR A 27 23.57 15.74 27.66
N ARG A 28 24.09 14.52 27.45
CA ARG A 28 25.02 13.86 28.38
C ARG A 28 26.33 13.56 27.65
N ILE A 29 27.43 14.14 28.12
CA ILE A 29 28.74 14.05 27.50
C ILE A 29 29.70 13.37 28.47
N GLY A 30 30.65 12.58 27.95
CA GLY A 30 31.77 12.04 28.75
C GLY A 30 31.74 10.54 29.02
N ASN A 31 30.74 9.80 28.57
CA ASN A 31 30.76 8.32 28.58
C ASN A 31 30.81 7.75 27.16
N THR A 32 31.24 6.50 27.03
CA THR A 32 31.12 5.76 25.76
C THR A 32 29.65 5.54 25.39
N TYR A 33 29.37 5.37 24.10
CA TYR A 33 28.00 5.21 23.58
C TYR A 33 27.20 4.12 24.29
N GLY A 34 27.80 2.94 24.50
CA GLY A 34 27.18 1.83 25.24
C GLY A 34 26.88 2.17 26.70
N THR A 35 27.83 2.79 27.40
CA THR A 35 27.65 3.16 28.82
C THR A 35 26.59 4.25 28.99
N GLN A 36 26.60 5.23 28.08
CA GLN A 36 25.68 6.36 28.10
C GLN A 36 24.25 5.90 27.82
N SER A 37 24.06 5.05 26.80
CA SER A 37 22.75 4.48 26.48
C SER A 37 22.25 3.52 27.56
N HIS A 38 23.13 2.73 28.18
CA HIS A 38 22.76 1.90 29.34
C HIS A 38 22.17 2.73 30.49
N LYS A 39 22.88 3.79 30.89
CA LYS A 39 22.42 4.70 31.94
C LYS A 39 21.08 5.36 31.60
N LEU A 40 20.88 5.71 30.33
CA LEU A 40 19.64 6.34 29.85
C LEU A 40 18.44 5.40 29.88
N PHE A 41 18.63 4.09 29.66
CA PHE A 41 17.56 3.11 29.75
C PHE A 41 17.11 2.80 31.18
N LEU A 42 17.98 3.02 32.16
CA LEU A 42 17.67 2.79 33.58
C LEU A 42 17.21 4.05 34.29
N ASP A 43 17.21 5.20 33.62
CA ASP A 43 16.93 6.49 34.24
C ASP A 43 15.42 6.79 34.21
N PRO A 44 14.73 6.80 35.38
CA PRO A 44 13.29 7.00 35.44
C PRO A 44 12.85 8.43 35.05
N THR A 45 13.78 9.38 34.97
CA THR A 45 13.49 10.76 34.54
C THR A 45 13.41 10.89 33.02
N VAL A 46 13.85 9.87 32.29
CA VAL A 46 13.84 9.84 30.83
C VAL A 46 12.57 9.15 30.36
N SER A 47 11.72 9.88 29.63
CA SER A 47 10.57 9.25 28.97
C SER A 47 11.07 8.26 27.92
N HIS A 48 10.91 6.96 28.20
CA HIS A 48 11.14 5.86 27.28
C HIS A 48 9.91 4.95 27.25
N ALA A 49 9.81 4.11 26.22
CA ALA A 49 8.76 3.09 26.18
C ALA A 49 8.91 2.15 27.40
N GLU A 50 7.80 1.64 27.91
CA GLU A 50 7.79 0.67 29.02
C GLU A 50 8.55 -0.61 28.67
N LYS A 51 8.63 -0.92 27.38
CA LYS A 51 9.27 -2.10 26.80
C LYS A 51 10.33 -1.65 25.80
N LEU A 52 11.57 -2.11 25.94
CA LEU A 52 12.62 -1.78 24.98
C LEU A 52 12.30 -2.46 23.66
N ILE A 53 12.38 -1.70 22.55
CA ILE A 53 12.02 -2.12 21.18
C ILE A 53 12.78 -3.38 20.74
N LEU A 54 13.88 -3.72 21.40
CA LEU A 54 14.79 -4.83 21.07
C LEU A 54 14.84 -5.95 22.12
N SER A 55 14.19 -5.82 23.28
CA SER A 55 14.51 -6.71 24.42
C SER A 55 13.44 -7.73 24.77
N ASP A 56 12.32 -7.81 24.06
CA ASP A 56 11.36 -8.87 24.36
C ASP A 56 11.14 -9.83 23.22
N ARG A 57 11.88 -10.95 23.34
CA ARG A 57 11.61 -12.19 22.61
C ARG A 57 10.81 -13.16 23.50
N THR A 58 10.36 -12.76 24.70
CA THR A 58 9.37 -13.58 25.41
C THR A 58 8.11 -13.63 24.57
N ALA A 59 7.59 -14.82 24.49
CA ALA A 59 6.57 -15.24 23.55
C ALA A 59 5.18 -14.63 23.84
N ASP A 60 4.98 -13.92 24.96
CA ASP A 60 3.74 -14.17 25.69
C ASP A 60 2.79 -12.98 25.87
N ASP A 61 3.08 -11.79 25.33
CA ASP A 61 2.05 -10.72 25.36
C ASP A 61 0.96 -10.94 24.28
N TYR A 62 1.30 -11.60 23.16
CA TYR A 62 0.35 -12.01 22.12
C TYR A 62 0.99 -13.02 21.16
N GLN A 63 1.12 -14.28 21.57
CA GLN A 63 1.50 -15.33 20.63
C GLN A 63 0.32 -15.68 19.70
N VAL A 64 0.15 -14.91 18.62
CA VAL A 64 -0.79 -15.29 17.55
C VAL A 64 -0.11 -16.37 16.72
N TYR A 65 -0.35 -17.65 17.03
CA TYR A 65 0.10 -18.75 16.18
C TYR A 65 -0.58 -18.64 14.81
N ARG A 66 0.23 -18.32 13.79
CA ARG A 66 -0.21 -18.07 12.41
C ARG A 66 0.56 -19.00 11.46
N PRO A 67 -0.11 -19.79 10.62
CA PRO A 67 -1.58 -19.93 10.49
C PRO A 67 -2.21 -20.70 11.68
N PRO A 68 -3.51 -20.55 11.96
CA PRO A 68 -4.15 -21.24 13.07
C PRO A 68 -4.16 -22.77 12.84
N GLN A 69 -3.96 -23.56 13.90
CA GLN A 69 -3.81 -25.03 13.81
C GLN A 69 -4.97 -25.71 13.05
N ARG A 70 -6.20 -25.27 13.28
CA ARG A 70 -7.39 -25.75 12.56
C ARG A 70 -7.25 -25.67 11.02
N ASP A 71 -6.61 -24.63 10.51
CA ASP A 71 -6.48 -24.41 9.06
C ASP A 71 -5.36 -25.27 8.50
N ILE A 72 -4.29 -25.49 9.29
CA ILE A 72 -3.25 -26.47 8.98
C ILE A 72 -3.85 -27.88 8.87
N ASP A 73 -4.66 -28.28 9.85
CA ASP A 73 -5.28 -29.60 9.89
C ASP A 73 -6.25 -29.80 8.71
N LEU A 74 -7.04 -28.77 8.35
CA LEU A 74 -7.90 -28.79 7.17
C LEU A 74 -7.12 -28.93 5.87
N VAL A 75 -6.03 -28.18 5.70
CA VAL A 75 -5.17 -28.28 4.51
C VAL A 75 -4.51 -29.66 4.42
N ASN A 76 -4.00 -30.18 5.53
CA ASN A 76 -3.37 -31.51 5.56
C ASN A 76 -4.38 -32.65 5.36
N ALA A 77 -5.65 -32.47 5.75
CA ALA A 77 -6.70 -33.46 5.52
C ALA A 77 -6.98 -33.69 4.02
N ARG A 78 -6.67 -32.72 3.15
CA ARG A 78 -6.84 -32.84 1.68
C ARG A 78 -5.99 -33.94 1.07
N PHE A 79 -4.88 -34.30 1.72
CA PHE A 79 -4.05 -35.43 1.31
C PHE A 79 -4.84 -36.75 1.22
N ARG A 80 -5.87 -36.92 2.07
CA ARG A 80 -6.74 -38.11 2.03
C ARG A 80 -7.52 -38.26 0.72
N PHE A 81 -7.70 -37.17 -0.02
CA PHE A 81 -8.44 -37.13 -1.29
C PHE A 81 -7.51 -37.07 -2.51
N GLY A 82 -6.19 -37.22 -2.34
CA GLY A 82 -5.21 -37.27 -3.43
C GLY A 82 -4.61 -35.92 -3.84
N ASP A 83 -4.97 -34.80 -3.19
CA ASP A 83 -4.38 -33.50 -3.45
C ASP A 83 -3.00 -33.39 -2.76
N THR A 84 -1.92 -33.67 -3.50
CA THR A 84 -0.54 -33.56 -3.01
C THR A 84 0.09 -32.17 -3.20
N VAL A 85 -0.49 -31.35 -4.08
CA VAL A 85 0.05 -30.03 -4.46
C VAL A 85 -0.07 -29.01 -3.32
N TYR A 86 -1.15 -29.13 -2.54
CA TYR A 86 -1.54 -28.12 -1.57
C TYR A 86 -1.33 -28.61 -0.14
N GLN A 87 -0.07 -28.58 0.33
CA GLN A 87 0.32 -29.04 1.65
C GLN A 87 0.91 -27.91 2.50
N HIS A 88 0.63 -27.91 3.80
CA HIS A 88 1.34 -27.05 4.73
C HIS A 88 2.64 -27.73 5.20
N PRO A 89 3.77 -27.02 5.26
CA PRO A 89 3.95 -25.61 4.89
C PRO A 89 4.10 -25.40 3.37
N PHE A 90 3.50 -24.33 2.86
CA PHE A 90 3.73 -23.90 1.48
C PHE A 90 5.17 -23.44 1.29
N VAL A 91 5.74 -23.75 0.12
CA VAL A 91 7.08 -23.27 -0.26
C VAL A 91 6.95 -21.85 -0.80
N PRO A 92 7.64 -20.85 -0.22
CA PRO A 92 7.69 -19.51 -0.81
C PRO A 92 8.23 -19.54 -2.25
N GLY A 93 7.61 -18.78 -3.15
CA GLY A 93 7.96 -18.80 -4.59
C GLY A 93 7.13 -19.78 -5.42
N TYR A 94 6.13 -20.44 -4.83
CA TYR A 94 5.13 -21.17 -5.61
C TYR A 94 4.32 -20.21 -6.49
N GLU A 95 4.44 -20.37 -7.82
CA GLU A 95 3.76 -19.53 -8.82
C GLU A 95 2.41 -20.11 -9.29
N GLY A 96 2.04 -21.29 -8.81
CA GLY A 96 0.76 -21.91 -9.15
C GLY A 96 -0.44 -21.20 -8.53
N PHE A 97 -1.64 -21.50 -9.05
CA PHE A 97 -2.87 -20.93 -8.53
C PHE A 97 -3.19 -21.46 -7.11
N ILE A 98 -3.47 -20.55 -6.18
CA ILE A 98 -3.95 -20.87 -4.83
C ILE A 98 -5.36 -20.27 -4.68
N PRO A 99 -6.40 -21.09 -4.44
CA PRO A 99 -7.76 -20.61 -4.25
C PRO A 99 -7.86 -19.59 -3.12
N ARG A 100 -8.61 -18.50 -3.35
CA ARG A 100 -8.84 -17.39 -2.41
C ARG A 100 -7.59 -16.62 -1.95
N LEU A 101 -6.43 -16.84 -2.57
CA LEU A 101 -5.22 -16.08 -2.24
C LEU A 101 -5.33 -14.61 -2.69
N ASN A 102 -5.98 -14.37 -3.83
CA ASN A 102 -6.17 -13.03 -4.39
C ASN A 102 -6.99 -12.17 -3.42
N GLY A 103 -6.35 -11.15 -2.84
CA GLY A 103 -6.96 -10.28 -1.83
C GLY A 103 -6.26 -10.35 -0.47
N LEU A 104 -5.45 -11.37 -0.21
CA LEU A 104 -4.65 -11.49 1.01
C LEU A 104 -3.28 -10.85 0.83
N PHE A 105 -3.03 -9.76 1.54
CA PHE A 105 -1.76 -9.00 1.49
C PHE A 105 -1.21 -8.74 2.90
N GLY A 106 0.08 -8.40 2.99
CA GLY A 106 0.71 -7.97 4.26
C GLY A 106 1.14 -9.09 5.20
N GLN A 107 0.94 -10.37 4.83
CA GLN A 107 1.41 -11.53 5.60
C GLN A 107 2.49 -12.32 4.85
N ARG A 108 3.15 -13.25 5.55
CA ARG A 108 4.05 -14.23 4.91
C ARG A 108 3.26 -15.09 3.95
N PHE A 109 3.82 -15.35 2.77
CA PHE A 109 3.19 -16.17 1.74
C PHE A 109 2.64 -17.51 2.27
N THR A 110 3.41 -18.21 3.10
CA THR A 110 3.02 -19.52 3.66
C THR A 110 1.78 -19.45 4.54
N VAL A 111 1.63 -18.36 5.29
CA VAL A 111 0.47 -18.09 6.14
C VAL A 111 -0.74 -17.73 5.28
N SER A 112 -0.58 -16.77 4.35
CA SER A 112 -1.66 -16.39 3.43
C SER A 112 -2.18 -17.58 2.62
N ALA A 113 -1.28 -18.43 2.12
CA ALA A 113 -1.63 -19.60 1.32
C ALA A 113 -2.44 -20.64 2.10
N THR A 114 -2.05 -20.89 3.36
CA THR A 114 -2.79 -21.82 4.22
C THR A 114 -4.13 -21.27 4.69
N GLU A 115 -4.20 -19.99 5.07
CA GLU A 115 -5.45 -19.33 5.44
C GLU A 115 -6.44 -19.32 4.26
N ALA A 116 -5.97 -18.93 3.07
CA ALA A 116 -6.76 -18.90 1.84
C ALA A 116 -7.37 -20.27 1.51
N LEU A 117 -6.54 -21.32 1.60
CA LEU A 117 -6.97 -22.67 1.29
C LEU A 117 -7.89 -23.26 2.37
N GLY A 118 -7.63 -22.97 3.65
CA GLY A 118 -8.53 -23.32 4.74
C GLY A 118 -9.89 -22.67 4.59
N GLU A 119 -9.95 -21.41 4.12
CA GLU A 119 -11.20 -20.73 3.81
C GLU A 119 -11.93 -21.35 2.62
N PHE A 120 -11.20 -21.73 1.57
CA PHE A 120 -11.75 -22.42 0.42
C PHE A 120 -12.42 -23.76 0.81
N GLU A 121 -11.75 -24.58 1.63
CA GLU A 121 -12.32 -25.86 2.08
C GLU A 121 -13.55 -25.67 2.97
N LYS A 122 -13.55 -24.69 3.88
CA LYS A 122 -14.75 -24.36 4.68
C LYS A 122 -15.93 -23.98 3.79
N ALA A 123 -15.69 -23.18 2.75
CA ALA A 123 -16.74 -22.80 1.82
C ALA A 123 -17.28 -24.00 1.03
N ARG A 124 -16.40 -24.89 0.57
CA ARG A 124 -16.77 -26.13 -0.10
C ARG A 124 -17.59 -27.05 0.80
N MET A 125 -17.22 -27.18 2.08
CA MET A 125 -17.98 -27.95 3.06
C MET A 125 -19.37 -27.36 3.28
N LYS A 126 -19.47 -26.04 3.46
CA LYS A 126 -20.75 -25.33 3.61
C LYS A 126 -21.65 -25.49 2.39
N GLU A 127 -21.09 -25.39 1.19
CA GLU A 127 -21.85 -25.61 -0.05
C GLU A 127 -22.35 -27.05 -0.17
N ARG A 128 -21.51 -28.03 0.18
CA ARG A 128 -21.92 -29.44 0.21
C ARG A 128 -23.01 -29.71 1.23
N GLU A 129 -22.91 -29.13 2.42
CA GLU A 129 -23.95 -29.23 3.46
C GLU A 129 -25.27 -28.61 2.98
N ALA A 130 -25.23 -27.42 2.37
CA ALA A 130 -26.41 -26.78 1.81
C ALA A 130 -27.04 -27.62 0.69
N LEU A 131 -26.23 -28.23 -0.18
CA LEU A 131 -26.69 -29.12 -1.25
C LEU A 131 -27.33 -30.40 -0.65
N ASN A 132 -26.72 -30.99 0.37
CA ASN A 132 -27.29 -32.14 1.07
C ASN A 132 -28.62 -31.80 1.76
N GLN A 133 -28.73 -30.62 2.37
CA GLN A 133 -29.98 -30.12 2.96
C GLN A 133 -31.06 -29.95 1.88
N LEU A 134 -30.71 -29.37 0.74
CA LEU A 134 -31.63 -29.21 -0.39
C LEU A 134 -32.12 -30.57 -0.92
N ASN A 135 -31.20 -31.52 -1.13
CA ASN A 135 -31.55 -32.87 -1.58
C ASN A 135 -32.46 -33.58 -0.56
N ARG A 136 -32.14 -33.48 0.74
CA ARG A 136 -32.98 -34.01 1.83
C ARG A 136 -34.39 -33.42 1.77
N GLN A 137 -34.52 -32.11 1.57
CA GLN A 137 -35.82 -31.44 1.44
C GLN A 137 -36.59 -31.92 0.20
N VAL A 138 -35.92 -32.08 -0.95
CA VAL A 138 -36.54 -32.61 -2.18
C VAL A 138 -37.03 -34.04 -1.99
N ASP A 139 -36.26 -34.90 -1.32
CA ASP A 139 -36.65 -36.29 -1.08
C ASP A 139 -37.82 -36.41 -0.09
N LEU A 140 -37.89 -35.55 0.93
CA LEU A 140 -39.03 -35.44 1.85
C LEU A 140 -40.30 -35.00 1.11
N GLN A 141 -40.24 -33.91 0.36
CA GLN A 141 -41.41 -33.36 -0.34
C GLN A 141 -41.89 -34.23 -1.52
N SER A 142 -40.98 -34.98 -2.14
CA SER A 142 -41.35 -35.95 -3.18
C SER A 142 -41.88 -37.28 -2.63
N GLY A 143 -41.87 -37.46 -1.31
CA GLY A 143 -42.34 -38.67 -0.63
C GLY A 143 -41.41 -39.87 -0.76
N LYS A 144 -40.19 -39.68 -1.31
CA LYS A 144 -39.16 -40.74 -1.40
C LYS A 144 -38.58 -41.07 -0.03
N TYR A 145 -38.52 -40.08 0.86
CA TYR A 145 -38.02 -40.21 2.22
C TYR A 145 -39.12 -39.90 3.23
N ARG A 146 -39.28 -40.74 4.25
CA ARG A 146 -40.26 -40.52 5.33
C ARG A 146 -39.61 -39.73 6.46
N PRO A 147 -40.24 -38.65 6.94
CA PRO A 147 -39.69 -37.81 8.01
C PRO A 147 -39.54 -38.60 9.31
N ARG A 148 -38.35 -38.57 9.90
CA ARG A 148 -38.06 -39.25 11.18
C ARG A 148 -38.05 -38.28 12.35
N ASP A 149 -37.42 -37.14 12.17
CA ASP A 149 -37.21 -36.14 13.22
C ASP A 149 -38.20 -34.97 13.11
N LEU A 150 -38.28 -34.14 14.15
CA LEU A 150 -39.09 -32.91 14.12
C LEU A 150 -38.63 -31.98 13.00
N GLU A 151 -37.32 -31.84 12.80
CA GLU A 151 -36.74 -31.03 11.72
C GLU A 151 -37.21 -31.48 10.33
N ASP A 152 -37.32 -32.80 10.09
CA ASP A 152 -37.82 -33.32 8.82
C ASP A 152 -39.30 -32.96 8.57
N ARG A 153 -40.09 -32.96 9.65
CA ARG A 153 -41.52 -32.63 9.58
C ARG A 153 -41.71 -31.15 9.27
N GLU A 154 -40.95 -30.27 9.92
CA GLU A 154 -40.95 -28.84 9.63
C GLU A 154 -40.50 -28.55 8.19
N LEU A 155 -39.48 -29.24 7.68
CA LEU A 155 -39.02 -29.13 6.29
C LEU A 155 -40.07 -29.55 5.25
N THR A 156 -40.99 -30.44 5.65
CA THR A 156 -42.09 -30.90 4.79
C THR A 156 -43.16 -29.82 4.62
N GLU A 157 -43.38 -28.98 5.63
CA GLU A 157 -44.40 -27.91 5.64
C GLU A 157 -43.93 -26.58 5.01
N SER A 158 -42.76 -26.56 4.38
CA SER A 158 -42.21 -25.31 3.82
C SER A 158 -43.12 -24.67 2.76
N GLN A 159 -43.23 -23.35 2.77
CA GLN A 159 -44.07 -22.57 1.82
C GLN A 159 -43.74 -22.80 0.34
N PHE A 160 -42.52 -23.24 0.03
CA PHE A 160 -42.05 -23.47 -1.33
C PHE A 160 -41.86 -24.96 -1.59
N ARG A 161 -42.31 -25.41 -2.77
CA ARG A 161 -42.12 -26.79 -3.24
C ARG A 161 -40.85 -26.88 -4.07
N CYS A 162 -39.99 -27.84 -3.76
CA CYS A 162 -38.72 -28.14 -4.41
C CYS A 162 -38.82 -29.47 -5.19
N PRO A 163 -38.34 -29.53 -6.45
CA PRO A 163 -37.84 -28.41 -7.25
C PRO A 163 -38.96 -27.39 -7.55
N LEU A 164 -38.57 -26.12 -7.73
CA LEU A 164 -39.51 -25.05 -8.03
C LEU A 164 -40.35 -25.40 -9.26
N LEU A 165 -41.67 -25.21 -9.16
CA LEU A 165 -42.57 -25.40 -10.28
C LEU A 165 -42.31 -24.32 -11.34
N ALA A 166 -42.08 -24.74 -12.58
CA ALA A 166 -41.93 -23.81 -13.70
C ALA A 166 -43.28 -23.12 -13.98
N VAL A 167 -43.42 -21.86 -13.57
CA VAL A 167 -44.66 -21.07 -13.71
C VAL A 167 -44.95 -20.65 -15.16
N ARG A 168 -43.91 -20.59 -16.01
CA ARG A 168 -43.99 -20.19 -17.42
C ARG A 168 -43.22 -21.15 -18.32
N PRO A 169 -43.77 -22.34 -18.65
CA PRO A 169 -43.11 -23.32 -19.50
C PRO A 169 -42.76 -22.75 -20.89
N GLU A 170 -43.53 -21.79 -21.40
CA GLU A 170 -43.27 -21.08 -22.66
C GLU A 170 -41.99 -20.24 -22.64
N ALA A 171 -41.51 -19.84 -21.46
CA ALA A 171 -40.31 -19.04 -21.30
C ALA A 171 -39.03 -19.88 -21.15
N VAL A 172 -39.14 -21.21 -21.01
CA VAL A 172 -38.01 -22.14 -20.77
C VAL A 172 -36.99 -22.13 -21.93
N GLY A 173 -37.38 -21.69 -23.13
CA GLY A 173 -36.51 -21.54 -24.30
C GLY A 173 -36.17 -20.09 -24.69
N VAL A 174 -36.69 -19.09 -23.97
CA VAL A 174 -36.40 -17.68 -24.27
C VAL A 174 -35.02 -17.35 -23.71
N LEU A 175 -33.99 -17.47 -24.54
CA LEU A 175 -32.64 -17.01 -24.22
C LEU A 175 -32.70 -15.51 -23.89
N ARG A 176 -32.59 -15.17 -22.59
CA ARG A 176 -32.47 -13.76 -22.14
C ARG A 176 -31.22 -13.08 -22.73
N THR A 177 -30.22 -13.89 -23.05
CA THR A 177 -29.00 -13.50 -23.75
C THR A 177 -29.02 -14.11 -25.16
N LEU A 178 -29.68 -13.44 -26.09
CA LEU A 178 -29.47 -13.73 -27.50
C LEU A 178 -28.06 -13.27 -27.87
N PRO A 179 -27.20 -14.14 -28.43
CA PRO A 179 -25.95 -13.68 -29.01
C PRO A 179 -26.29 -12.75 -30.17
N ILE A 180 -26.03 -11.45 -29.99
CA ILE A 180 -26.17 -10.46 -31.03
C ILE A 180 -24.99 -10.68 -31.99
N PRO A 181 -25.20 -10.87 -33.30
CA PRO A 181 -24.10 -10.91 -34.24
C PRO A 181 -23.40 -9.56 -34.20
N GLU A 182 -22.16 -9.54 -33.68
CA GLU A 182 -21.33 -8.34 -33.71
C GLU A 182 -21.16 -7.91 -35.18
N PRO A 183 -21.35 -6.61 -35.50
CA PRO A 183 -21.11 -6.13 -36.85
C PRO A 183 -19.66 -6.47 -37.26
N PRO A 184 -19.42 -6.89 -38.50
CA PRO A 184 -18.08 -7.26 -38.94
C PRO A 184 -17.12 -6.09 -38.73
N MET A 185 -16.07 -6.29 -37.93
CA MET A 185 -15.04 -5.27 -37.78
C MET A 185 -14.38 -5.05 -39.14
N CYS A 186 -14.42 -3.81 -39.65
CA CYS A 186 -13.64 -3.48 -40.84
C CYS A 186 -12.15 -3.68 -40.54
N PRO A 187 -11.37 -4.31 -41.44
CA PRO A 187 -9.95 -4.45 -41.24
C PRO A 187 -9.31 -3.05 -41.10
N PRO A 188 -8.31 -2.89 -40.22
CA PRO A 188 -7.62 -1.62 -40.06
C PRO A 188 -7.05 -1.17 -41.40
N ARG A 189 -7.29 0.09 -41.77
CA ARG A 189 -6.87 0.65 -43.06
C ARG A 189 -5.35 0.75 -43.18
N THR A 190 -4.64 0.74 -42.06
CA THR A 190 -3.19 0.89 -42.02
C THR A 190 -2.61 0.09 -40.85
N SER A 191 -1.49 -0.58 -41.06
CA SER A 191 -0.76 -1.34 -40.02
C SER A 191 0.05 -0.43 -39.07
N THR A 192 0.12 0.87 -39.38
CA THR A 192 0.95 1.84 -38.68
C THR A 192 0.32 2.26 -37.36
N SER A 193 1.12 2.23 -36.29
CA SER A 193 0.71 2.67 -34.96
C SER A 193 0.26 4.15 -34.95
N PRO A 194 -0.79 4.52 -34.18
CA PRO A 194 -1.28 5.90 -34.10
C PRO A 194 -0.21 6.95 -33.73
N PHE A 195 0.87 6.54 -33.06
CA PHE A 195 2.00 7.41 -32.72
C PHE A 195 2.74 7.96 -33.94
N PHE A 196 2.75 7.24 -35.06
CA PHE A 196 3.51 7.58 -36.27
C PHE A 196 2.64 8.04 -37.44
N LEU A 197 1.31 8.05 -37.28
CA LEU A 197 0.39 8.59 -38.29
C LEU A 197 0.58 10.10 -38.48
N GLN A 198 0.16 10.63 -39.63
CA GLN A 198 0.17 12.06 -39.88
C GLN A 198 -0.92 12.78 -39.05
N ASN A 199 -0.70 14.04 -38.70
CA ASN A 199 -1.67 14.81 -37.88
C ASN A 199 -3.04 14.99 -38.55
N SER A 200 -3.11 14.89 -39.88
CA SER A 200 -4.36 14.99 -40.65
C SER A 200 -5.16 13.69 -40.68
N ASP A 201 -4.61 12.59 -40.16
CA ASP A 201 -5.24 11.28 -40.25
C ASP A 201 -6.37 11.14 -39.21
N PRO A 202 -7.62 10.83 -39.61
CA PRO A 202 -8.73 10.63 -38.68
C PRO A 202 -8.53 9.43 -37.74
N GLU A 203 -7.71 8.44 -38.11
CA GLU A 203 -7.40 7.27 -37.27
C GLU A 203 -6.25 7.52 -36.29
N LYS A 204 -5.70 8.74 -36.24
CA LYS A 204 -4.69 9.12 -35.26
C LYS A 204 -5.30 9.36 -33.89
N TYR A 205 -5.67 8.30 -33.20
CA TYR A 205 -6.13 8.32 -31.81
C TYR A 205 -5.95 6.94 -31.18
N LEU A 206 -5.97 6.86 -29.85
CA LEU A 206 -5.84 5.58 -29.15
C LEU A 206 -7.23 4.97 -28.98
N LYS A 207 -7.35 3.65 -29.15
CA LYS A 207 -8.62 2.94 -28.96
C LYS A 207 -9.00 2.92 -27.48
N LEU A 208 -10.31 2.89 -27.21
CA LEU A 208 -10.85 2.84 -25.84
C LEU A 208 -10.29 1.60 -25.12
N GLY A 209 -9.87 1.76 -23.86
CA GLY A 209 -9.24 0.68 -23.08
C GLY A 209 -7.72 0.56 -23.23
N TYR A 210 -7.08 1.46 -23.99
CA TYR A 210 -5.63 1.55 -24.00
C TYR A 210 -5.08 1.93 -22.62
N GLY A 211 -4.34 1.00 -22.00
CA GLY A 211 -3.74 1.18 -20.66
C GLY A 211 -2.30 1.72 -20.67
N GLY A 212 -1.76 2.07 -21.83
CA GLY A 212 -0.41 2.59 -21.95
C GLY A 212 -0.32 4.11 -21.73
N HIS A 213 0.89 4.65 -21.80
CA HIS A 213 1.13 6.08 -21.64
C HIS A 213 0.60 6.90 -22.84
N ILE A 214 -0.11 8.00 -22.55
CA ILE A 214 -0.61 8.95 -23.54
C ILE A 214 0.24 10.24 -23.46
N PRO A 215 1.13 10.50 -24.42
CA PRO A 215 2.04 11.65 -24.38
C PRO A 215 1.22 12.95 -24.45
N PHE A 216 1.51 13.93 -23.60
CA PHE A 216 0.73 15.18 -23.49
C PHE A 216 -0.77 14.98 -23.14
N GLY A 217 -1.18 13.79 -22.67
CA GLY A 217 -2.58 13.54 -22.32
C GLY A 217 -3.07 14.31 -21.09
N TYR A 218 -2.18 14.61 -20.14
CA TYR A 218 -2.53 15.25 -18.87
C TYR A 218 -3.12 16.66 -19.06
N SER A 219 -2.59 17.45 -20.00
CA SER A 219 -3.09 18.81 -20.28
C SER A 219 -4.47 18.83 -20.93
N ARG A 220 -4.96 17.67 -21.39
CA ARG A 220 -6.23 17.50 -22.13
C ARG A 220 -7.27 16.71 -21.33
N PHE A 221 -7.08 16.62 -20.00
CA PHE A 221 -8.01 15.98 -19.09
C PHE A 221 -9.43 16.56 -19.23
N GLY A 222 -10.44 15.69 -19.24
CA GLY A 222 -11.86 16.06 -19.36
C GLY A 222 -12.43 16.08 -20.79
N GLN A 223 -11.60 15.96 -21.83
CA GLN A 223 -12.10 15.78 -23.21
C GLN A 223 -12.54 14.33 -23.47
N GLY A 224 -13.38 14.11 -24.48
CA GLY A 224 -13.74 12.75 -24.91
C GLY A 224 -12.51 11.96 -25.36
N HIS A 225 -12.45 10.65 -25.08
CA HIS A 225 -11.25 9.82 -25.25
C HIS A 225 -10.58 9.97 -26.63
N GLN A 226 -11.38 9.90 -27.70
CA GLN A 226 -10.87 10.03 -29.07
C GLN A 226 -10.28 11.43 -29.35
N GLN A 227 -10.95 12.49 -28.90
CA GLN A 227 -10.48 13.87 -29.09
C GLN A 227 -9.21 14.14 -28.26
N MET A 228 -9.22 13.71 -27.00
CA MET A 228 -8.08 13.83 -26.09
C MET A 228 -6.85 13.14 -26.68
N THR A 229 -6.97 11.87 -27.06
CA THR A 229 -5.84 11.08 -27.55
C THR A 229 -5.35 11.53 -28.91
N ASN A 230 -6.25 11.92 -29.83
CA ASN A 230 -5.84 12.47 -31.13
C ASN A 230 -4.98 13.71 -30.97
N SER A 231 -5.48 14.66 -30.19
CA SER A 231 -4.85 15.95 -30.08
C SER A 231 -3.56 15.90 -29.25
N ALA A 232 -3.48 14.99 -28.26
CA ALA A 232 -2.26 14.66 -27.55
C ALA A 232 -1.18 14.04 -28.48
N LEU A 233 -1.58 13.11 -29.36
CA LEU A 233 -0.68 12.52 -30.36
C LEU A 233 -0.23 13.53 -31.42
N CYS A 234 -1.09 14.48 -31.81
CA CYS A 234 -0.74 15.56 -32.72
C CYS A 234 0.32 16.50 -32.12
N ASP A 235 0.20 16.85 -30.84
CA ASP A 235 1.23 17.62 -30.13
C ASP A 235 2.53 16.83 -30.04
N PHE A 236 2.44 15.53 -29.74
CA PHE A 236 3.60 14.65 -29.68
C PHE A 236 4.36 14.63 -31.01
N THR A 237 3.67 14.41 -32.13
CA THR A 237 4.32 14.39 -33.45
C THR A 237 4.88 15.75 -33.84
N SER A 238 4.18 16.85 -33.54
CA SER A 238 4.68 18.20 -33.82
C SER A 238 5.93 18.53 -33.01
N ASN A 239 5.94 18.20 -31.71
CA ASN A 239 7.10 18.38 -30.84
C ASN A 239 8.26 17.49 -31.25
N TYR A 240 8.00 16.22 -31.58
CA TYR A 240 9.00 15.26 -32.03
C TYR A 240 9.70 15.76 -33.31
N ARG A 241 8.92 16.17 -34.32
CA ARG A 241 9.47 16.73 -35.58
C ARG A 241 10.25 18.02 -35.35
N ARG A 242 9.75 18.91 -34.48
CA ARG A 242 10.47 20.14 -34.12
C ARG A 242 11.83 19.83 -33.51
N ARG A 243 11.89 18.91 -32.55
CA ARG A 243 13.15 18.50 -31.91
C ARG A 243 14.13 17.94 -32.94
N GLN A 244 13.68 17.01 -33.79
CA GLN A 244 14.50 16.49 -34.89
C GLN A 244 15.05 17.61 -35.78
N SER A 245 14.21 18.58 -36.18
CA SER A 245 14.67 19.70 -37.02
C SER A 245 15.74 20.58 -36.35
N THR A 246 15.74 20.64 -35.01
CA THR A 246 16.67 21.46 -34.21
C THR A 246 17.89 20.68 -33.69
N GLU A 247 17.98 19.37 -33.92
CA GLU A 247 19.11 18.54 -33.42
C GLU A 247 20.46 18.99 -33.98
N TRP A 248 20.48 19.55 -35.19
CA TRP A 248 21.69 20.06 -35.83
C TRP A 248 22.01 21.53 -35.52
N ALA A 249 21.14 22.23 -34.79
CA ALA A 249 21.34 23.64 -34.47
C ALA A 249 22.18 23.78 -33.18
N PRO A 250 23.25 24.60 -33.18
CA PRO A 250 24.03 24.84 -31.97
C PRO A 250 23.17 25.50 -30.89
N VAL A 251 23.21 24.97 -29.66
CA VAL A 251 22.45 25.50 -28.52
C VAL A 251 23.08 26.84 -28.09
N SER A 252 22.42 27.96 -28.39
CA SER A 252 22.78 29.27 -27.84
C SER A 252 22.20 29.43 -26.44
N VAL A 253 23.01 29.16 -25.41
CA VAL A 253 22.61 29.43 -24.02
C VAL A 253 22.77 30.93 -23.74
N SER A 254 21.73 31.71 -24.02
CA SER A 254 21.63 33.08 -23.52
C SER A 254 21.28 33.02 -22.04
N ARG A 255 22.27 33.25 -21.17
CA ARG A 255 22.01 33.48 -19.74
C ARG A 255 21.69 34.97 -19.59
N PRO A 256 20.47 35.37 -19.20
CA PRO A 256 20.26 36.74 -18.78
C PRO A 256 21.17 37.00 -17.58
N ASP A 257 21.85 38.15 -17.57
CA ASP A 257 22.69 38.54 -16.45
C ASP A 257 21.86 38.49 -15.16
N PRO A 258 22.40 37.90 -14.07
CA PRO A 258 21.69 37.87 -12.81
C PRO A 258 21.39 39.32 -12.39
N PRO A 259 20.15 39.64 -11.98
CA PRO A 259 19.84 40.99 -11.53
C PRO A 259 20.79 41.34 -10.39
N MET A 260 21.52 42.45 -10.52
CA MET A 260 22.41 42.96 -9.47
C MET A 260 21.61 43.09 -8.18
N LEU A 261 21.89 42.19 -7.24
CA LEU A 261 21.14 42.07 -6.00
C LEU A 261 21.30 43.37 -5.19
N ILE A 262 20.17 44.04 -5.00
CA ILE A 262 19.91 45.02 -3.95
C ILE A 262 20.41 44.42 -2.62
N GLN A 263 21.09 45.24 -1.81
CA GLN A 263 21.63 44.90 -0.49
C GLN A 263 20.87 43.76 0.21
N PRO A 264 21.54 42.72 0.73
CA PRO A 264 20.85 41.58 1.34
C PRO A 264 19.94 42.07 2.48
N THR A 265 18.65 41.76 2.38
CA THR A 265 17.67 42.11 3.41
C THR A 265 18.11 41.55 4.76
N GLU A 266 18.37 42.40 5.74
CA GLU A 266 18.82 41.97 7.06
C GLU A 266 17.68 41.28 7.81
N ILE A 267 17.71 39.94 7.85
CA ILE A 267 16.65 39.11 8.45
C ILE A 267 16.51 39.36 9.97
N TYR A 268 17.61 39.58 10.69
CA TYR A 268 17.61 39.81 12.15
C TYR A 268 17.94 41.27 12.46
N HIS A 269 16.91 42.09 12.63
CA HIS A 269 17.09 43.50 12.96
C HIS A 269 17.48 43.73 14.43
N LYS A 270 18.27 44.79 14.68
CA LYS A 270 18.70 45.20 16.04
C LYS A 270 17.56 45.78 16.88
N HIS A 271 16.59 46.42 16.22
CA HIS A 271 15.54 47.18 16.90
C HIS A 271 14.13 46.59 16.75
N VAL A 272 13.94 45.66 15.80
CA VAL A 272 12.64 45.07 15.48
C VAL A 272 12.71 43.56 15.65
N GLY A 273 11.73 43.01 16.37
CA GLY A 273 11.56 41.57 16.53
C GLY A 273 10.98 40.90 15.30
N LEU A 274 11.16 39.59 15.18
CA LEU A 274 10.51 38.78 14.15
C LEU A 274 9.01 38.62 14.44
N ILE A 275 8.24 38.46 13.36
CA ILE A 275 6.79 38.24 13.42
C ILE A 275 6.53 36.84 13.99
N PRO A 276 5.53 36.67 14.88
CA PRO A 276 5.06 35.35 15.29
C PRO A 276 4.74 34.49 14.06
N ASN A 277 5.20 33.23 14.04
CA ASN A 277 5.15 32.28 12.90
C ASN A 277 6.29 32.37 11.87
N TYR A 278 7.34 33.15 12.12
CA TYR A 278 8.58 32.98 11.35
C TYR A 278 9.14 31.56 11.56
N GLN A 279 9.21 30.79 10.47
CA GLN A 279 9.65 29.38 10.50
C GLN A 279 11.15 29.19 10.26
N GLY A 280 11.88 30.27 9.99
CA GLY A 280 13.32 30.22 9.80
C GLY A 280 14.09 30.09 11.11
N HIS A 281 15.39 29.90 11.01
CA HIS A 281 16.27 29.80 12.18
C HIS A 281 16.30 31.13 12.97
N VAL A 282 16.38 31.07 14.31
CA VAL A 282 16.64 32.23 15.17
C VAL A 282 17.80 31.90 16.11
N PRO A 283 18.97 32.55 15.95
CA PRO A 283 20.13 32.25 16.79
C PRO A 283 19.84 32.50 18.28
N GLY A 284 20.13 31.50 19.11
CA GLY A 284 20.00 31.60 20.57
C GLY A 284 18.59 31.48 21.14
N ALA A 285 17.54 31.44 20.30
CA ALA A 285 16.15 31.40 20.77
C ALA A 285 15.84 30.17 21.64
N GLN A 286 16.43 29.01 21.35
CA GLN A 286 16.25 27.79 22.14
C GLN A 286 16.79 27.88 23.58
N PHE A 287 17.60 28.89 23.90
CA PHE A 287 18.21 29.09 25.22
C PHE A 287 17.62 30.26 26.00
N ARG A 288 16.62 30.96 25.43
CA ARG A 288 15.95 32.11 26.04
C ARG A 288 14.51 31.75 26.37
N TYR A 289 14.07 32.14 27.56
CA TYR A 289 12.73 31.88 28.08
C TYR A 289 12.26 33.07 28.91
N GLY A 290 10.94 33.25 28.99
CA GLY A 290 10.32 34.31 29.82
C GLY A 290 10.09 35.64 29.13
N LYS A 291 10.35 35.77 27.81
CA LYS A 291 10.00 36.96 27.01
C LYS A 291 9.06 36.59 25.86
N THR A 292 8.39 37.59 25.30
CA THR A 292 7.58 37.43 24.08
C THR A 292 8.46 37.17 22.86
N TYR A 293 7.98 36.36 21.89
CA TYR A 293 8.74 35.98 20.68
C TYR A 293 9.41 37.15 19.96
N GLY A 294 8.73 38.30 19.81
CA GLY A 294 9.32 39.49 19.20
C GLY A 294 10.49 40.09 20.00
N ASN A 295 10.44 40.04 21.33
CA ASN A 295 11.52 40.53 22.18
C ASN A 295 12.71 39.58 22.21
N ASP A 296 12.49 38.26 22.10
CA ASP A 296 13.57 37.28 22.07
C ASP A 296 14.33 37.23 20.74
N THR A 297 13.63 37.54 19.64
CA THR A 297 14.17 37.54 18.28
C THR A 297 14.83 38.86 17.87
N ARG A 298 14.59 39.94 18.64
CA ARG A 298 15.27 41.23 18.46
C ARG A 298 16.76 41.08 18.75
N ASP A 299 17.59 41.53 17.80
CA ASP A 299 19.05 41.35 17.83
C ASP A 299 19.46 39.89 18.11
N ALA A 300 18.83 38.93 17.43
CA ALA A 300 19.17 37.51 17.60
C ALA A 300 20.65 37.20 17.30
N LYS A 301 21.28 37.95 16.39
CA LYS A 301 22.73 37.82 16.10
C LYS A 301 23.62 38.17 17.29
N ARG A 302 23.13 38.87 18.32
CA ARG A 302 23.86 39.11 19.58
C ARG A 302 24.36 37.80 20.20
N TRP A 303 23.59 36.72 20.06
CA TRP A 303 23.98 35.39 20.52
C TRP A 303 25.22 34.83 19.80
N LEU A 304 25.35 35.09 18.49
CA LEU A 304 26.52 34.66 17.70
C LEU A 304 27.78 35.50 18.02
N ARG A 305 27.59 36.74 18.49
CA ARG A 305 28.68 37.64 18.86
C ARG A 305 29.21 37.41 20.29
N GLY A 306 28.46 36.68 21.12
CA GLY A 306 28.85 36.41 22.51
C GLY A 306 28.64 37.58 23.47
N ASP A 307 27.88 38.60 23.08
CA ASP A 307 27.64 39.80 23.88
C ASP A 307 26.58 39.52 24.96
N PHE A 308 26.92 38.78 26.02
CA PHE A 308 25.95 38.36 27.04
C PHE A 308 25.68 39.39 28.16
N ASN A 309 26.38 40.53 28.17
CA ASN A 309 26.20 41.57 29.19
C ASN A 309 25.22 42.66 28.73
N THR A 310 24.27 42.99 29.62
CA THR A 310 23.05 43.83 29.50
C THR A 310 21.75 43.09 29.20
#